data_AF-A0A7R9A4N5-F1
#
_entry.id   AF-A0A7R9A4N5-F1
#
_cell.length_a   1.000
_cell.length_b   1.000
_cell.length_c   1.000
_cell.angle_alpha   90.00
_cell.angle_beta   90.00
_cell.angle_gamma   90.00
#
_symmetry.space_group_name_H-M   'P 1'
#
loop_
_entity.id
_entity.type
_entity.pdbx_description
1 polymer ?
#
loop_
_entity_poly.entity_id
_entity_poly.type
_entity_poly.pdbx_seq_one_letter_code
_entity_poly.pdbx_strand_id
1 'polypeptide(L)'
;MQSKSFEEFLEAPVEEMRNRSTRTASFPRIGRNQMSFDLGLDERDFEDEDKVEAFVEGIREAFPLVLIVEDLEESLVLLRHRLCCSLEDVVHFSRNVRSERKPLKPDERRKLAELNAADEALYEAFSTDLRRKVLAFGEGRMADEKLALRCLSEAWARECRVRSVSQGEIPPAVRLWKNSANLVAPRHEWSREACSLMAFNSVAFLKTLRARQLERTLPLMVLY
;
A
#
# COMPACT_ATOMS: atom_id res chain seq x y z
N MET A 1 16.71 12.74 -22.25
CA MET A 1 17.52 11.96 -21.29
C MET A 1 17.10 10.51 -21.39
N GLN A 2 18.02 9.61 -21.76
CA GLN A 2 17.80 8.17 -21.57
C GLN A 2 17.68 7.88 -20.08
N SER A 3 16.70 7.08 -19.67
CA SER A 3 16.62 6.56 -18.31
C SER A 3 17.76 5.57 -18.10
N LYS A 4 18.63 5.81 -17.12
CA LYS A 4 19.66 4.87 -16.69
C LYS A 4 19.02 3.59 -16.14
N SER A 5 19.74 2.47 -16.23
CA SER A 5 19.33 1.22 -15.57
C SER A 5 19.36 1.39 -14.03
N PHE A 6 18.69 0.48 -13.32
CA PHE A 6 18.74 0.48 -11.86
C PHE A 6 20.16 0.20 -11.36
N GLU A 7 20.87 -0.69 -12.04
CA GLU A 7 22.26 -1.05 -11.76
C GLU A 7 23.19 0.17 -11.93
N GLU A 8 23.07 0.92 -13.03
CA GLU A 8 23.83 2.17 -13.27
C GLU A 8 23.48 3.28 -12.27
N PHE A 9 22.25 3.27 -11.74
CA PHE A 9 21.85 4.22 -10.70
C PHE A 9 22.57 3.94 -9.37
N LEU A 10 22.72 2.67 -9.00
CA LEU A 10 23.37 2.24 -7.76
C LEU A 10 24.89 2.44 -7.76
N GLU A 11 25.52 2.50 -8.93
CA GLU A 11 26.96 2.77 -9.07
C GLU A 11 27.34 4.20 -8.63
N ALA A 12 26.41 5.14 -8.68
CA ALA A 12 26.67 6.52 -8.31
C ALA A 12 26.90 6.71 -6.79
N PRO A 13 27.62 7.77 -6.38
CA PRO A 13 27.65 8.23 -4.99
C PRO A 13 26.27 8.71 -4.53
N VAL A 14 25.94 8.55 -3.24
CA VAL A 14 24.63 8.94 -2.68
C VAL A 14 24.33 10.43 -2.91
N GLU A 15 25.31 11.31 -2.75
CA GLU A 15 25.14 12.74 -3.03
C GLU A 15 24.75 13.03 -4.48
N GLU A 16 25.29 12.26 -5.43
CA GLU A 16 24.90 12.39 -6.83
C GLU A 16 23.49 11.83 -7.05
N MET A 17 23.13 10.73 -6.38
CA MET A 17 21.78 10.16 -6.43
C MET A 17 20.73 11.13 -5.90
N ARG A 18 21.02 11.86 -4.81
CA ARG A 18 20.13 12.92 -4.27
C ARG A 18 19.86 14.00 -5.30
N ASN A 19 20.90 14.49 -5.95
CA ASN A 19 20.80 15.53 -6.99
C ASN A 19 20.16 15.02 -8.30
N ARG A 20 20.19 13.70 -8.53
CA ARG A 20 19.55 13.04 -9.68
C ARG A 20 18.07 12.75 -9.45
N SER A 21 17.53 12.95 -8.24
CA SER A 21 16.09 12.79 -7.95
C SER A 21 15.27 13.64 -8.92
N THR A 22 14.64 12.97 -9.87
CA THR A 22 14.22 13.50 -11.16
C THR A 22 12.87 14.22 -11.08
N ARG A 23 12.89 15.50 -10.68
CA ARG A 23 11.79 16.41 -11.07
C ARG A 23 11.81 16.58 -12.59
N THR A 24 11.10 15.71 -13.29
CA THR A 24 10.77 15.93 -14.70
C THR A 24 9.55 16.84 -14.78
N ALA A 25 9.41 17.60 -15.87
CA ALA A 25 8.20 18.41 -16.11
C ALA A 25 6.90 17.59 -16.01
N SER A 26 6.97 16.28 -16.28
CA SER A 26 5.84 15.35 -16.24
C SER A 26 5.60 14.69 -14.88
N PHE A 27 6.60 14.60 -13.99
CA PHE A 27 6.49 13.98 -12.67
C PHE A 27 7.29 14.77 -11.62
N PRO A 28 6.86 15.99 -11.26
CA PRO A 28 7.60 16.84 -10.33
C PRO A 28 7.53 16.37 -8.86
N ARG A 29 6.85 15.25 -8.58
CA ARG A 29 6.49 14.79 -7.23
C ARG A 29 6.91 13.36 -6.91
N ILE A 30 7.77 12.74 -7.73
CA ILE A 30 8.25 11.37 -7.45
C ILE A 30 9.75 11.47 -7.17
N GLY A 31 10.18 11.10 -5.96
CA GLY A 31 11.57 11.24 -5.54
C GLY A 31 11.95 10.35 -4.37
N ARG A 32 13.09 10.68 -3.75
CA ARG A 32 13.53 10.11 -2.47
C ARG A 32 12.56 10.49 -1.35
N ASN A 33 12.47 9.65 -0.32
CA ASN A 33 11.59 9.88 0.84
C ASN A 33 10.12 10.17 0.45
N GLN A 34 9.62 9.43 -0.55
CA GLN A 34 8.31 9.70 -1.14
C GLN A 34 7.19 9.54 -0.12
N MET A 35 7.27 8.54 0.77
CA MET A 35 6.21 8.32 1.75
C MET A 35 6.19 9.45 2.78
N SER A 36 7.35 9.87 3.26
CA SER A 36 7.49 10.99 4.19
C SER A 36 7.01 12.30 3.56
N PHE A 37 7.33 12.54 2.28
CA PHE A 37 6.80 13.67 1.52
C PHE A 37 5.27 13.66 1.45
N ASP A 38 4.69 12.52 1.04
CA ASP A 38 3.24 12.38 0.87
C ASP A 38 2.48 12.52 2.20
N LEU A 39 3.15 12.21 3.32
CA LEU A 39 2.65 12.38 4.69
C LEU A 39 2.92 13.78 5.28
N GLY A 40 3.62 14.65 4.56
CA GLY A 40 3.73 16.08 4.88
C GLY A 40 5.09 16.56 5.37
N LEU A 41 6.14 15.73 5.36
CA LEU A 41 7.51 16.20 5.63
C LEU A 41 8.04 17.00 4.45
N ASP A 42 8.61 18.18 4.71
CA ASP A 42 9.19 19.02 3.67
C ASP A 42 10.51 18.44 3.15
N GLU A 43 10.74 18.53 1.83
CA GLU A 43 11.96 18.00 1.19
C GLU A 43 13.25 18.59 1.77
N ARG A 44 13.19 19.84 2.30
CA ARG A 44 14.34 20.53 2.93
C ARG A 44 14.74 19.92 4.26
N ASP A 45 13.85 19.14 4.86
CA ASP A 45 13.99 18.60 6.21
C ASP A 45 14.33 17.10 6.20
N PHE A 46 14.49 16.49 5.01
CA PHE A 46 14.80 15.06 4.87
C PHE A 46 16.15 14.64 5.47
N GLU A 47 17.09 15.57 5.57
CA GLU A 47 18.42 15.36 6.14
C GLU A 47 18.53 15.83 7.60
N ASP A 48 17.49 16.44 8.15
CA ASP A 48 17.47 16.96 9.52
C ASP A 48 16.88 15.89 10.46
N GLU A 49 17.77 15.18 11.17
CA GLU A 49 17.40 14.05 12.03
C GLU A 49 16.36 14.44 13.09
N ASP A 50 16.49 15.62 13.71
CA ASP A 50 15.56 16.11 14.74
C ASP A 50 14.15 16.33 14.14
N LYS A 51 14.08 16.88 12.93
CA LYS A 51 12.80 17.08 12.23
C LYS A 51 12.19 15.78 11.74
N VAL A 52 13.00 14.85 11.26
CA VAL A 52 12.54 13.50 10.88
C VAL A 52 11.97 12.78 12.09
N GLU A 53 12.65 12.83 13.24
CA GLU A 53 12.15 12.22 14.49
C GLU A 53 10.84 12.87 14.94
N ALA A 54 10.77 14.21 14.97
CA ALA A 54 9.55 14.93 15.31
C ALA A 54 8.38 14.60 14.36
N PHE A 55 8.68 14.45 13.07
CA PHE A 55 7.70 14.00 12.07
C PHE A 55 7.21 12.58 12.35
N VAL A 56 8.10 11.62 12.60
CA VAL A 56 7.74 10.23 12.92
C VAL A 56 6.85 10.16 14.16
N GLU A 57 7.18 10.90 15.22
CA GLU A 57 6.34 10.95 16.42
C GLU A 57 4.99 11.63 16.16
N GLY A 58 4.94 12.67 15.34
CA GLY A 58 3.67 13.26 14.88
C GLY A 58 2.78 12.25 14.14
N ILE A 59 3.36 11.40 13.28
CA ILE A 59 2.62 10.31 12.63
C ILE A 59 2.15 9.28 13.67
N ARG A 60 2.98 8.97 14.68
CA ARG A 60 2.63 8.02 15.74
C ARG A 60 1.43 8.50 16.56
N GLU A 61 1.36 9.80 16.84
CA GLU A 61 0.22 10.42 17.53
C GLU A 61 -1.05 10.41 16.67
N ALA A 62 -0.92 10.75 15.38
CA ALA A 62 -2.06 10.83 14.46
C ALA A 62 -2.64 9.46 14.08
N PHE A 63 -1.80 8.43 13.98
CA PHE A 63 -2.17 7.10 13.50
C PHE A 63 -1.87 6.03 14.56
N PRO A 64 -2.89 5.65 15.38
CA PRO A 64 -2.72 4.63 16.41
C PRO A 64 -2.30 3.24 15.91
N LEU A 65 -2.46 2.99 14.61
CA LEU A 65 -2.03 1.80 13.90
C LEU A 65 -1.60 2.19 12.48
N VAL A 66 -0.38 1.81 12.10
CA VAL A 66 0.14 1.86 10.72
C VAL A 66 0.31 0.42 10.25
N LEU A 67 -0.14 0.11 9.04
CA LEU A 67 -0.08 -1.23 8.46
C LEU A 67 1.23 -1.39 7.68
N ILE A 68 1.85 -2.56 7.80
CA ILE A 68 3.08 -2.91 7.07
C ILE A 68 2.75 -3.99 6.05
N VAL A 69 3.16 -3.82 4.80
CA VAL A 69 2.75 -4.72 3.70
C VAL A 69 3.48 -6.07 3.78
N GLU A 70 4.69 -6.09 4.32
CA GLU A 70 5.47 -7.29 4.60
C GLU A 70 4.77 -8.20 5.63
N ASP A 71 4.09 -7.58 6.60
CA ASP A 71 3.33 -8.22 7.69
C ASP A 71 1.82 -7.89 7.55
N LEU A 72 1.29 -7.98 6.32
CA LEU A 72 -0.06 -7.50 6.01
C LEU A 72 -1.15 -8.27 6.75
N GLU A 73 -1.01 -9.58 6.92
CA GLU A 73 -2.01 -10.40 7.61
C GLU A 73 -2.11 -10.00 9.09
N GLU A 74 -0.97 -9.83 9.78
CA GLU A 74 -0.89 -9.28 11.15
C GLU A 74 -1.54 -7.90 11.21
N SER A 75 -1.18 -7.04 10.26
CA SER A 75 -1.70 -5.68 10.16
C SER A 75 -3.22 -5.66 10.04
N LEU A 76 -3.80 -6.51 9.18
CA LEU A 76 -5.25 -6.62 8.97
C LEU A 76 -5.97 -7.22 10.18
N VAL A 77 -5.38 -8.20 10.86
CA VAL A 77 -5.93 -8.74 12.12
C VAL A 77 -6.00 -7.63 13.17
N LEU A 78 -4.93 -6.86 13.38
CA LEU A 78 -4.95 -5.75 14.33
C LEU A 78 -5.96 -4.67 13.91
N LEU A 79 -6.04 -4.35 12.61
CA LEU A 79 -6.98 -3.37 12.07
C LEU A 79 -8.43 -3.76 12.35
N ARG A 80 -8.83 -5.02 12.09
CA ARG A 80 -10.22 -5.44 12.30
C ARG A 80 -10.64 -5.29 13.77
N HIS A 81 -9.76 -5.59 14.71
CA HIS A 81 -10.06 -5.43 16.14
C HIS A 81 -10.18 -3.96 16.52
N ARG A 82 -9.32 -3.10 15.95
CA ARG A 82 -9.36 -1.67 16.24
C ARG A 82 -10.63 -0.99 15.70
N LEU A 83 -11.15 -1.45 14.57
CA LEU A 83 -12.36 -0.93 13.93
C LEU A 83 -13.64 -1.71 14.30
N CYS A 84 -13.54 -2.73 15.17
CA CYS A 84 -14.64 -3.63 15.51
C CYS A 84 -15.27 -4.32 14.28
N CYS A 85 -14.46 -4.59 13.27
CA CYS A 85 -14.86 -5.25 12.05
C CYS A 85 -14.84 -6.77 12.20
N SER A 86 -15.69 -7.45 11.43
CA SER A 86 -15.67 -8.90 11.29
C SER A 86 -14.43 -9.35 10.50
N LEU A 87 -14.18 -10.66 10.49
CA LEU A 87 -13.12 -11.24 9.67
C LEU A 87 -13.39 -11.07 8.16
N GLU A 88 -14.67 -11.09 7.76
CA GLU A 88 -15.10 -10.88 6.36
C GLU A 88 -14.76 -9.48 5.85
N ASP A 89 -14.80 -8.47 6.70
CA ASP A 89 -14.55 -7.06 6.33
C ASP A 89 -13.09 -6.77 5.97
N VAL A 90 -12.16 -7.65 6.39
CA VAL A 90 -10.72 -7.51 6.13
C VAL A 90 -10.18 -8.59 5.20
N VAL A 91 -11.06 -9.35 4.54
CA VAL A 91 -10.68 -10.24 3.45
C VAL A 91 -9.94 -9.45 2.37
N HIS A 92 -8.85 -10.02 1.86
CA HIS A 92 -8.04 -9.38 0.85
C HIS A 92 -7.62 -10.39 -0.22
N PHE A 93 -7.35 -9.88 -1.42
CA PHE A 93 -6.76 -10.66 -2.50
C PHE A 93 -5.38 -10.11 -2.82
N SER A 94 -4.39 -10.99 -2.93
CA SER A 94 -3.03 -10.60 -3.29
C SER A 94 -3.00 -10.00 -4.70
N ARG A 95 -2.56 -8.74 -4.78
CA ARG A 95 -2.43 -7.95 -6.01
C ARG A 95 -1.03 -7.40 -6.11
N ASN A 96 -0.56 -7.15 -7.34
CA ASN A 96 0.74 -6.53 -7.60
C ASN A 96 1.94 -7.26 -6.97
N VAL A 97 1.81 -8.58 -6.74
CA VAL A 97 2.93 -9.40 -6.31
C VAL A 97 3.92 -9.47 -7.47
N ARG A 98 5.12 -8.90 -7.28
CA ARG A 98 6.20 -9.00 -8.26
C ARG A 98 6.60 -10.46 -8.43
N SER A 99 6.61 -10.94 -9.68
CA SER A 99 7.04 -12.30 -10.03
C SER A 99 8.55 -12.50 -9.86
N GLU A 100 9.33 -11.42 -10.00
CA GLU A 100 10.79 -11.45 -9.87
C GLU A 100 11.24 -10.46 -8.79
N ARG A 101 12.03 -10.96 -7.84
CA ARG A 101 12.72 -10.16 -6.84
C ARG A 101 14.22 -10.32 -7.08
N LYS A 102 14.90 -9.24 -7.48
CA LYS A 102 16.36 -9.21 -7.48
C LYS A 102 16.83 -8.86 -6.07
N PRO A 103 17.58 -9.73 -5.38
CA PRO A 103 18.14 -9.40 -4.08
C PRO A 103 19.16 -8.27 -4.23
N LEU A 104 19.13 -7.30 -3.33
CA LEU A 104 20.12 -6.23 -3.25
C LEU A 104 21.35 -6.72 -2.47
N LYS A 105 22.54 -6.30 -2.91
CA LYS A 105 23.76 -6.49 -2.13
C LYS A 105 23.72 -5.63 -0.86
N PRO A 106 24.46 -6.00 0.20
CA PRO A 106 24.49 -5.22 1.44
C PRO A 106 24.84 -3.74 1.24
N ASP A 107 25.83 -3.44 0.37
CA ASP A 107 26.22 -2.06 0.07
C ASP A 107 25.14 -1.29 -0.69
N GLU A 108 24.42 -1.95 -1.61
CA GLU A 108 23.31 -1.35 -2.36
C GLU A 108 22.15 -1.02 -1.42
N ARG A 109 21.83 -1.92 -0.49
CA ARG A 109 20.84 -1.68 0.56
C ARG A 109 21.23 -0.48 1.43
N ARG A 110 22.47 -0.41 1.90
CA ARG A 110 22.96 0.70 2.72
C ARG A 110 22.82 2.03 1.97
N LYS A 111 23.25 2.09 0.70
CA LYS A 111 23.11 3.30 -0.13
C LYS A 111 21.66 3.73 -0.30
N LEU A 112 20.74 2.78 -0.52
CA LEU A 112 19.32 3.08 -0.70
C LEU A 112 18.64 3.55 0.59
N ALA A 113 19.04 2.98 1.74
CA ALA A 113 18.60 3.43 3.05
C ALA A 113 19.10 4.86 3.33
N GLU A 114 20.37 5.16 3.04
CA GLU A 114 20.95 6.50 3.19
C GLU A 114 20.31 7.53 2.24
N LEU A 115 19.96 7.13 1.03
CA LEU A 115 19.23 7.98 0.08
C LEU A 115 17.81 8.28 0.56
N ASN A 116 17.17 7.33 1.22
CA ASN A 116 15.79 7.41 1.71
C ASN A 116 15.73 7.44 3.24
N ALA A 117 16.64 8.19 3.87
CA ALA A 117 16.82 8.15 5.32
C ALA A 117 15.55 8.45 6.12
N ALA A 118 14.70 9.38 5.66
CA ALA A 118 13.45 9.69 6.34
C ALA A 118 12.42 8.55 6.20
N ASP A 119 12.29 7.95 5.02
CA ASP A 119 11.41 6.78 4.82
C ASP A 119 11.93 5.54 5.56
N GLU A 120 13.25 5.37 5.67
CA GLU A 120 13.87 4.29 6.45
C GLU A 120 13.57 4.48 7.95
N ALA A 121 13.74 5.69 8.47
CA ALA A 121 13.40 6.01 9.87
C ALA A 121 11.91 5.77 10.15
N LEU A 122 11.03 6.20 9.24
CA LEU A 122 9.59 5.95 9.30
C LEU A 122 9.28 4.45 9.32
N TYR A 123 9.88 3.67 8.41
CA TYR A 123 9.66 2.24 8.31
C TYR A 123 10.15 1.47 9.55
N GLU A 124 11.35 1.77 10.05
CA GLU A 124 11.90 1.13 11.25
C GLU A 124 11.04 1.41 12.49
N ALA A 125 10.59 2.65 12.66
CA ALA A 125 9.72 3.06 13.76
C ALA A 125 8.39 2.29 13.76
N PHE A 126 7.72 2.18 12.60
CA PHE A 126 6.40 1.55 12.52
C PHE A 126 6.44 0.03 12.38
N SER A 127 7.49 -0.55 11.78
CA SER A 127 7.67 -2.01 11.79
C SER A 127 7.97 -2.52 13.20
N THR A 128 8.76 -1.78 13.99
CA THR A 128 8.99 -2.08 15.41
C THR A 128 7.73 -1.91 16.24
N ASP A 129 6.96 -0.84 16.00
CA ASP A 129 5.68 -0.63 16.68
C ASP A 129 4.67 -1.73 16.38
N LEU A 130 4.55 -2.14 15.11
CA LEU A 130 3.68 -3.26 14.72
C LEU A 130 4.08 -4.54 15.43
N ARG A 131 5.37 -4.90 15.44
CA ARG A 131 5.87 -6.09 16.17
C ARG A 131 5.48 -6.07 17.64
N ARG A 132 5.62 -4.92 18.33
CA ARG A 132 5.16 -4.79 19.72
C ARG A 132 3.66 -5.02 19.86
N LYS A 133 2.83 -4.46 18.96
CA LYS A 133 1.38 -4.68 19.00
C LYS A 133 1.01 -6.14 18.73
N VAL A 134 1.70 -6.82 17.82
CA VAL A 134 1.53 -8.26 17.56
C VAL A 134 1.83 -9.07 18.81
N LEU A 135 2.95 -8.80 19.49
CA LEU A 135 3.31 -9.47 20.74
C LEU A 135 2.27 -9.20 21.84
N ALA A 136 1.82 -7.96 21.99
CA ALA A 136 0.80 -7.57 22.98
C ALA A 136 -0.58 -8.20 22.69
N PHE A 137 -0.90 -8.46 21.42
CA PHE A 137 -2.12 -9.15 21.01
C PHE A 137 -2.10 -10.65 21.35
N GLY A 138 -0.90 -11.23 21.42
CA GLY A 138 -0.64 -12.63 21.76
C GLY A 138 -0.35 -13.48 20.53
N GLU A 139 0.78 -14.18 20.53
CA GLU A 139 1.29 -14.95 19.38
C GLU A 139 0.35 -16.08 18.94
N GLY A 140 -0.16 -16.88 19.88
CA GLY A 140 -1.07 -17.99 19.56
C GLY A 140 -2.37 -17.50 18.93
N ARG A 141 -2.97 -16.46 19.53
CA ARG A 141 -4.18 -15.82 19.00
C ARG A 141 -3.93 -15.19 17.63
N MET A 142 -2.79 -14.54 17.44
CA MET A 142 -2.42 -13.96 16.14
C MET A 142 -2.31 -15.06 15.08
N ALA A 143 -1.65 -16.18 15.39
CA ALA A 143 -1.51 -17.30 14.47
C ALA A 143 -2.88 -17.87 14.06
N ASP A 144 -3.79 -18.05 15.02
CA ASP A 144 -5.14 -18.56 14.76
C ASP A 144 -5.96 -17.59 13.88
N GLU A 145 -5.96 -16.30 14.20
CA GLU A 145 -6.72 -15.30 13.44
C GLU A 145 -6.13 -15.07 12.03
N LYS A 146 -4.81 -15.15 11.87
CA LYS A 146 -4.15 -15.13 10.55
C LYS A 146 -4.56 -16.33 9.71
N LEU A 147 -4.55 -17.53 10.30
CA LEU A 147 -4.96 -18.75 9.59
C LEU A 147 -6.42 -18.64 9.15
N ALA A 148 -7.30 -18.19 10.04
CA ALA A 148 -8.70 -17.97 9.71
C ALA A 148 -8.87 -16.94 8.58
N LEU A 149 -8.15 -15.80 8.64
CA LEU A 149 -8.18 -14.78 7.60
C LEU A 149 -7.73 -15.33 6.24
N ARG A 150 -6.66 -16.14 6.23
CA ARG A 150 -6.14 -16.75 5.01
C ARG A 150 -7.12 -17.75 4.41
N CYS A 151 -7.65 -18.67 5.21
CA CYS A 151 -8.66 -19.64 4.76
C CYS A 151 -9.90 -18.95 4.19
N LEU A 152 -10.38 -17.89 4.86
CA LEU A 152 -11.53 -17.13 4.39
C LEU A 152 -11.22 -16.40 3.08
N SER A 153 -10.06 -15.76 2.99
CA SER A 153 -9.62 -15.05 1.78
C SER A 153 -9.49 -16.00 0.58
N GLU A 154 -8.98 -17.21 0.80
CA GLU A 154 -8.92 -18.26 -0.24
C GLU A 154 -10.31 -18.77 -0.65
N ALA A 155 -11.23 -18.92 0.30
CA ALA A 155 -12.61 -19.30 0.02
C ALA A 155 -13.31 -18.24 -0.86
N TRP A 156 -13.19 -16.97 -0.50
CA TRP A 156 -13.71 -15.85 -1.29
C TRP A 156 -13.03 -15.76 -2.66
N ALA A 157 -11.72 -15.97 -2.75
CA ALA A 157 -11.02 -15.97 -4.04
C ALA A 157 -11.54 -17.07 -4.97
N ARG A 158 -11.85 -18.26 -4.43
CA ARG A 158 -12.43 -19.38 -5.19
C ARG A 158 -13.87 -19.10 -5.61
N GLU A 159 -14.71 -18.60 -4.71
CA GLU A 159 -16.10 -18.24 -4.99
C GLU A 159 -16.18 -17.15 -6.05
N CYS A 160 -15.43 -16.06 -5.87
CA CYS A 160 -15.37 -14.95 -6.82
C CYS A 160 -14.60 -15.31 -8.11
N ARG A 161 -13.97 -16.50 -8.18
CA ARG A 161 -13.12 -16.98 -9.29
C ARG A 161 -12.06 -15.96 -9.68
N VAL A 162 -11.41 -15.40 -8.68
CA VAL A 162 -10.37 -14.38 -8.82
C VAL A 162 -9.17 -15.00 -9.51
N ARG A 163 -8.76 -14.41 -10.64
CA ARG A 163 -7.55 -14.81 -11.36
C ARG A 163 -6.72 -13.59 -11.74
N SER A 164 -5.41 -13.76 -11.71
CA SER A 164 -4.48 -12.82 -12.30
C SER A 164 -4.64 -12.85 -13.82
N VAL A 165 -4.83 -11.69 -14.42
CA VAL A 165 -4.92 -11.56 -15.89
C VAL A 165 -3.91 -10.55 -16.42
N SER A 166 -3.60 -10.70 -17.70
CA SER A 166 -2.84 -9.71 -18.44
C SER A 166 -3.65 -8.42 -18.64
N GLN A 167 -2.97 -7.30 -18.86
CA GLN A 167 -3.60 -5.99 -19.17
C GLN A 167 -4.59 -6.09 -20.36
N GLY A 168 -4.31 -6.97 -21.32
CA GLY A 168 -5.12 -7.20 -22.53
C GLY A 168 -6.56 -7.63 -22.24
N GLU A 169 -6.77 -8.39 -21.17
CA GLU A 169 -8.03 -9.07 -20.85
C GLU A 169 -8.98 -8.23 -19.98
N ILE A 170 -8.59 -7.00 -19.63
CA ILE A 170 -9.34 -6.13 -18.72
C ILE A 170 -10.18 -5.14 -19.53
N PRO A 171 -11.47 -4.96 -19.20
CA PRO A 171 -12.30 -3.98 -19.86
C PRO A 171 -11.69 -2.57 -19.77
N PRO A 172 -11.72 -1.76 -20.85
CA PRO A 172 -11.07 -0.44 -20.89
C PRO A 172 -11.47 0.48 -19.73
N ALA A 173 -12.73 0.40 -19.27
CA ALA A 173 -13.26 1.21 -18.17
C ALA A 173 -12.59 0.96 -16.80
N VAL A 174 -11.92 -0.17 -16.63
CA VAL A 174 -11.22 -0.57 -15.39
C VAL A 174 -9.73 -0.86 -15.62
N ARG A 175 -9.20 -0.58 -16.81
CA ARG A 175 -7.79 -0.78 -17.16
C ARG A 175 -6.91 0.27 -16.46
N LEU A 176 -5.83 -0.19 -15.82
CA LEU A 176 -4.86 0.66 -15.12
C LEU A 176 -3.76 1.19 -16.05
N TRP A 177 -3.15 2.32 -15.67
CA TRP A 177 -1.88 2.76 -16.25
C TRP A 177 -0.73 1.86 -15.75
N LYS A 178 -0.10 1.13 -16.69
CA LYS A 178 1.06 0.19 -16.54
C LYS A 178 0.83 -1.13 -15.78
N ASN A 179 1.74 -2.08 -16.06
CA ASN A 179 1.82 -3.54 -15.76
C ASN A 179 1.56 -3.98 -14.30
N SER A 180 0.42 -3.61 -13.75
CA SER A 180 -0.10 -4.12 -12.48
C SER A 180 -0.65 -5.53 -12.69
N ALA A 181 -0.38 -6.48 -11.79
CA ALA A 181 -1.06 -7.77 -11.81
C ALA A 181 -2.53 -7.53 -11.46
N ASN A 182 -3.39 -7.67 -12.47
CA ASN A 182 -4.80 -7.31 -12.34
C ASN A 182 -5.60 -8.53 -11.96
N LEU A 183 -6.49 -8.37 -10.98
CA LEU A 183 -7.48 -9.38 -10.67
C LEU A 183 -8.69 -9.12 -11.55
N VAL A 184 -9.01 -10.10 -12.39
CA VAL A 184 -10.32 -10.15 -13.02
C VAL A 184 -11.10 -11.24 -12.34
N ALA A 185 -12.36 -10.90 -12.12
CA ALA A 185 -13.31 -11.77 -11.51
C ALA A 185 -14.58 -11.61 -12.43
N PRO A 186 -15.18 -12.71 -12.92
CA PRO A 186 -16.19 -12.68 -13.99
C PRO A 186 -17.53 -12.07 -13.53
N ARG A 187 -17.90 -10.93 -14.12
CA ARG A 187 -19.01 -10.06 -13.67
C ARG A 187 -20.44 -10.65 -13.78
N HIS A 188 -20.65 -11.66 -14.63
CA HIS A 188 -22.00 -12.13 -15.01
C HIS A 188 -22.49 -13.38 -14.27
N GLU A 189 -21.70 -13.96 -13.37
CA GLU A 189 -22.03 -15.21 -12.67
C GLU A 189 -22.02 -15.09 -11.14
N TRP A 190 -22.07 -13.87 -10.59
CA TRP A 190 -21.94 -13.68 -9.15
C TRP A 190 -23.26 -13.65 -8.40
N SER A 191 -23.31 -14.47 -7.35
CA SER A 191 -24.32 -14.39 -6.30
C SER A 191 -24.19 -13.11 -5.44
N ARG A 192 -23.00 -12.49 -5.38
CA ARG A 192 -22.69 -11.35 -4.50
C ARG A 192 -22.00 -10.20 -5.24
N GLU A 193 -22.59 -9.00 -5.16
CA GLU A 193 -22.01 -7.74 -5.66
C GLU A 193 -20.57 -7.50 -5.14
N ALA A 194 -20.29 -7.94 -3.90
CA ALA A 194 -18.99 -7.80 -3.24
C ALA A 194 -17.81 -8.32 -4.07
N CYS A 195 -17.97 -9.43 -4.81
CA CYS A 195 -16.91 -9.96 -5.69
C CYS A 195 -16.46 -8.93 -6.75
N SER A 196 -17.39 -8.11 -7.26
CA SER A 196 -17.07 -7.04 -8.20
C SER A 196 -16.21 -5.98 -7.55
N LEU A 197 -16.66 -5.50 -6.39
CA LEU A 197 -16.07 -4.37 -5.72
C LEU A 197 -14.67 -4.68 -5.23
N MET A 198 -14.42 -5.90 -4.76
CA MET A 198 -13.08 -6.33 -4.32
C MET A 198 -12.09 -6.55 -5.48
N ALA A 199 -12.58 -6.88 -6.67
CA ALA A 199 -11.73 -6.97 -7.87
C ALA A 199 -11.39 -5.59 -8.47
N PHE A 200 -12.20 -4.55 -8.18
CA PHE A 200 -11.95 -3.21 -8.71
C PHE A 200 -10.61 -2.66 -8.25
N ASN A 201 -9.92 -1.93 -9.12
CA ASN A 201 -8.81 -1.10 -8.69
C ASN A 201 -9.33 0.11 -7.87
N SER A 202 -8.43 0.78 -7.15
CA SER A 202 -8.79 1.91 -6.28
C SER A 202 -9.54 3.02 -7.01
N VAL A 203 -9.14 3.36 -8.25
CA VAL A 203 -9.79 4.42 -9.04
C VAL A 203 -11.23 4.04 -9.40
N ALA A 204 -11.44 2.82 -9.89
CA ALA A 204 -12.76 2.31 -10.23
C ALA A 204 -13.66 2.20 -9.00
N PHE A 205 -13.12 1.65 -7.90
CA PHE A 205 -13.82 1.53 -6.63
C PHE A 205 -14.25 2.89 -6.09
N LEU A 206 -13.34 3.87 -6.04
CA LEU A 206 -13.65 5.22 -5.55
C LEU A 206 -14.68 5.94 -6.43
N LYS A 207 -14.65 5.77 -7.75
CA LYS A 207 -15.69 6.32 -8.63
C LYS A 207 -17.07 5.74 -8.32
N THR A 208 -17.16 4.42 -8.17
CA THR A 208 -18.40 3.74 -7.80
C THR A 208 -18.89 4.17 -6.42
N LEU A 209 -17.99 4.25 -5.44
CA LEU A 209 -18.32 4.68 -4.08
C LEU A 209 -18.85 6.11 -4.05
N ARG A 210 -18.17 7.05 -4.75
CA ARG A 210 -18.59 8.46 -4.82
C ARG A 210 -19.96 8.61 -5.48
N ALA A 211 -20.23 7.87 -6.55
CA ALA A 211 -21.56 7.88 -7.18
C ALA A 211 -22.67 7.45 -6.19
N ARG A 212 -22.45 6.36 -5.44
CA ARG A 212 -23.39 5.90 -4.40
C ARG A 212 -23.56 6.91 -3.26
N GLN A 213 -22.47 7.54 -2.83
CA GLN A 213 -22.51 8.57 -1.79
C GLN A 213 -23.32 9.79 -2.25
N LEU A 214 -23.16 10.22 -3.50
CA LEU A 214 -23.94 11.30 -4.10
C LEU A 214 -25.43 10.96 -4.17
N GLU A 215 -25.79 9.76 -4.63
CA GLU A 215 -27.20 9.32 -4.65
C GLU A 215 -27.86 9.33 -3.27
N ARG A 216 -27.11 8.97 -2.22
CA ARG A 216 -27.60 8.99 -0.84
C ARG A 216 -27.72 10.40 -0.25
N THR A 217 -26.86 11.32 -0.69
CA THR A 217 -26.82 12.70 -0.16
C THR A 217 -27.67 13.67 -0.95
N LEU A 218 -27.99 13.36 -2.22
CA LEU A 218 -28.87 14.17 -3.07
C LEU A 218 -30.20 14.49 -2.38
N PRO A 219 -30.97 13.53 -1.82
CA PRO A 219 -32.21 13.84 -1.12
C PRO A 219 -32.05 14.74 0.12
N LEU A 220 -30.87 14.72 0.76
CA LEU A 220 -30.57 15.55 1.94
C LEU A 220 -30.20 16.99 1.56
N MET A 221 -29.71 17.19 0.33
CA MET A 221 -29.35 18.52 -0.19
C MET A 221 -30.55 19.28 -0.78
N VAL A 222 -31.66 18.61 -1.12
CA VAL A 222 -32.90 19.26 -1.61
C VAL A 222 -33.86 19.68 -0.47
N LEU A 223 -33.48 19.43 0.79
CA LEU A 223 -34.25 19.82 1.97
C LEU A 223 -33.82 21.18 2.56
N TYR A 224 -33.02 21.96 1.83
CA TYR A 224 -32.64 23.34 2.13
C TYR A 224 -33.00 24.26 0.97
#